data_AF-A0A849QUH0-F1
#
_entry.id   AF-A0A849QUH0-F1
#
_cell.length_a   1.000
_cell.length_b   1.000
_cell.length_c   1.000
_cell.angle_alpha   90.00
_cell.angle_beta   90.00
_cell.angle_gamma   90.00
#
_symmetry.space_group_name_H-M   'P 1'
#
loop_
_entity.id
_entity.type
_entity.pdbx_description
1 polymer ?
#
loop_
_entity_poly.entity_id
_entity_poly.type
_entity_poly.pdbx_seq_one_letter_code
_entity_poly.pdbx_strand_id
1 'polypeptide(L)'
;LLLARTPVISVNGNAAALVPEELVELSTLLDAPLEVNLFYRTKERVLKIIEHLKAHSARRVLGADPDASIPGLSSERGRVCSEGIYSADVVFVPLEDGDRCEALVAMGKQVIAVDLNPLSRTARCATVPVVDNITRAVPNIINSVRELKEQPEVYLQKIVEDYNNKKGLDAALETICNNLIEHSRSQ
;
A
#
# COMPACT_ATOMS: atom_id res chain seq x y z
N LEU A 1 1.29 10.46 1.32
CA LEU A 1 1.57 9.92 2.67
C LEU A 1 1.84 11.04 3.66
N LEU A 2 2.89 11.86 3.48
CA LEU A 2 3.21 12.95 4.43
C LEU A 2 2.12 14.03 4.55
N LEU A 3 1.33 14.26 3.49
CA LEU A 3 0.18 15.19 3.50
C LEU A 3 -1.14 14.55 3.96
N ALA A 4 -1.15 13.25 4.27
CA ALA A 4 -2.38 12.55 4.64
C ALA A 4 -2.82 12.96 6.05
N ARG A 5 -4.13 13.12 6.26
CA ARG A 5 -4.70 13.41 7.58
C ARG A 5 -4.84 12.15 8.43
N THR A 6 -5.24 11.04 7.81
CA THR A 6 -5.43 9.74 8.46
C THR A 6 -4.84 8.62 7.60
N PRO A 7 -3.51 8.60 7.38
CA PRO A 7 -2.86 7.54 6.60
C PRO A 7 -3.00 6.18 7.31
N VAL A 8 -3.18 5.11 6.54
CA VAL A 8 -3.17 3.73 7.04
C VAL A 8 -2.31 2.84 6.16
N ILE A 9 -1.54 1.95 6.78
CA ILE A 9 -0.71 0.94 6.10
C ILE A 9 -1.41 -0.41 6.22
N SER A 10 -1.96 -0.93 5.12
CA SER A 10 -2.58 -2.25 5.08
C SER A 10 -1.50 -3.33 5.05
N VAL A 11 -1.64 -4.35 5.88
CA VAL A 11 -0.69 -5.48 5.96
C VAL A 11 -1.40 -6.79 5.67
N ASN A 12 -1.00 -7.45 4.59
CA ASN A 12 -1.39 -8.83 4.30
C ASN A 12 -0.28 -9.81 4.69
N GLY A 13 -0.53 -11.12 4.50
CA GLY A 13 0.44 -12.16 4.86
C GLY A 13 1.76 -12.09 4.08
N ASN A 14 1.76 -11.65 2.82
CA ASN A 14 2.99 -11.54 2.03
C ASN A 14 3.82 -10.35 2.51
N ALA A 15 3.17 -9.21 2.74
CA ALA A 15 3.82 -8.01 3.24
C ALA A 15 4.43 -8.24 4.63
N ALA A 16 3.69 -8.87 5.53
CA ALA A 16 4.17 -9.26 6.85
C ALA A 16 5.35 -10.24 6.80
N ALA A 17 5.42 -11.13 5.81
CA ALA A 17 6.50 -12.10 5.69
C ALA A 17 7.77 -11.52 5.03
N LEU A 18 7.62 -10.56 4.12
CA LEU A 18 8.72 -10.08 3.27
C LEU A 18 9.42 -8.84 3.83
N VAL A 19 8.67 -7.91 4.44
CA VAL A 19 9.19 -6.61 4.90
C VAL A 19 8.56 -6.16 6.24
N PRO A 20 8.48 -7.02 7.28
CA PRO A 20 7.82 -6.67 8.53
C PRO A 20 8.47 -5.46 9.22
N GLU A 21 9.81 -5.40 9.23
CA GLU A 21 10.58 -4.34 9.88
C GLU A 21 10.34 -2.98 9.21
N GLU A 22 10.41 -2.95 7.88
CA GLU A 22 10.22 -1.74 7.10
C GLU A 22 8.77 -1.24 7.18
N LEU A 23 7.77 -2.13 7.25
CA LEU A 23 6.38 -1.70 7.48
C LEU A 23 6.21 -1.04 8.86
N VAL A 24 6.84 -1.58 9.90
CA VAL A 24 6.82 -0.97 11.25
C VAL A 24 7.55 0.37 11.27
N GLU A 25 8.69 0.45 10.58
CA GLU A 25 9.46 1.68 10.44
C GLU A 25 8.66 2.76 9.70
N LEU A 26 8.05 2.41 8.57
CA LEU A 26 7.20 3.33 7.80
C LEU A 26 5.99 3.79 8.62
N SER A 27 5.34 2.87 9.35
CA SER A 27 4.26 3.18 10.30
C SER A 27 4.71 4.20 11.35
N THR A 28 5.90 4.01 11.91
CA THR A 28 6.47 4.90 12.93
C THR A 28 6.81 6.28 12.36
N LEU A 29 7.39 6.36 11.16
CA LEU A 29 7.77 7.62 10.51
C LEU A 29 6.56 8.50 10.18
N LEU A 30 5.44 7.87 9.83
CA LEU A 30 4.19 8.49 9.42
C LEU A 30 3.17 8.66 10.55
N ASP A 31 3.43 8.13 11.75
CA ASP A 31 2.44 7.98 12.83
C ASP A 31 1.13 7.32 12.37
N ALA A 32 1.26 6.34 11.46
CA ALA A 32 0.14 5.65 10.82
C ALA A 32 -0.07 4.26 11.47
N PRO A 33 -1.30 3.79 11.70
CA PRO A 33 -1.55 2.42 12.12
C PRO A 33 -1.19 1.43 11.01
N LEU A 34 -0.75 0.25 11.44
CA LEU A 34 -0.77 -0.95 10.60
C LEU A 34 -2.13 -1.61 10.77
N GLU A 35 -2.85 -1.90 9.69
CA GLU A 35 -4.09 -2.68 9.74
C GLU A 35 -3.93 -4.01 9.03
N VAL A 36 -4.07 -5.11 9.77
CA VAL A 36 -4.00 -6.45 9.18
C VAL A 36 -5.27 -6.74 8.40
N ASN A 37 -5.12 -6.91 7.08
CA ASN A 37 -6.21 -7.25 6.19
C ASN A 37 -5.82 -8.39 5.25
N LEU A 38 -6.71 -9.38 5.13
CA LEU A 38 -6.44 -10.64 4.46
C LEU A 38 -7.60 -11.01 3.55
N PHE A 39 -7.27 -11.49 2.35
CA PHE A 39 -8.27 -12.08 1.45
C PHE A 39 -8.92 -13.34 2.05
N TYR A 40 -8.09 -14.28 2.52
CA TYR A 40 -8.53 -15.46 3.27
C TYR A 40 -8.37 -15.20 4.76
N ARG A 41 -9.35 -14.50 5.31
CA ARG A 41 -9.36 -14.07 6.70
C ARG A 41 -9.72 -15.23 7.63
N THR A 42 -8.83 -15.52 8.57
CA THR A 42 -9.13 -16.34 9.76
C THR A 42 -8.62 -15.63 10.99
N LYS A 43 -9.30 -15.77 12.13
CA LYS A 43 -8.89 -15.14 13.39
C LYS A 43 -7.46 -15.53 13.77
N GLU A 44 -7.12 -16.81 13.61
CA GLU A 44 -5.78 -17.33 13.89
C GLU A 44 -4.71 -16.65 13.03
N ARG A 45 -4.93 -16.52 11.72
CA ARG A 45 -3.94 -15.93 10.81
C ARG A 45 -3.75 -14.44 11.05
N VAL A 46 -4.84 -13.72 11.37
CA VAL A 46 -4.77 -12.31 11.76
C VAL A 46 -3.95 -12.15 13.03
N LEU A 47 -4.26 -12.91 14.08
CA LEU A 47 -3.53 -12.82 15.35
C LEU A 47 -2.04 -13.14 15.19
N LYS A 48 -1.70 -14.18 14.41
CA LYS A 48 -0.29 -14.51 14.09
C LYS A 48 0.45 -13.36 13.42
N ILE A 49 -0.18 -12.67 12.47
CA ILE A 49 0.43 -11.50 11.81
C ILE A 49 0.58 -10.34 12.79
N ILE A 50 -0.44 -10.09 13.63
CA ILE A 50 -0.38 -9.03 14.65
C ILE A 50 0.76 -9.30 15.64
N GLU A 51 0.89 -10.53 16.14
CA GLU A 51 1.97 -10.95 17.03
C GLU A 51 3.33 -10.82 16.36
N HIS A 52 3.44 -11.23 15.08
CA HIS A 52 4.66 -11.08 14.30
C HIS A 52 5.08 -9.61 14.17
N LEU A 53 4.16 -8.71 13.79
CA LEU A 53 4.43 -7.27 13.70
C LEU A 53 4.83 -6.68 15.06
N LYS A 54 4.16 -7.10 16.15
CA LYS A 54 4.51 -6.68 17.52
C LYS A 54 5.90 -7.16 17.94
N ALA A 55 6.31 -8.36 17.51
CA ALA A 55 7.68 -8.85 17.73
C ALA A 55 8.72 -7.97 17.00
N HIS A 56 8.35 -7.36 15.88
CA HIS A 56 9.11 -6.31 15.19
C HIS A 56 8.85 -4.90 15.75
N SER A 57 8.37 -4.78 16.99
CA SER A 57 8.14 -3.52 17.71
C SER A 57 7.01 -2.62 17.18
N ALA A 58 6.04 -3.18 16.44
CA ALA A 58 4.85 -2.45 16.03
C ALA A 58 4.03 -1.95 17.24
N ARG A 59 3.77 -0.64 17.31
CA ARG A 59 3.04 -0.01 18.41
C ARG A 59 1.52 -0.08 18.25
N ARG A 60 1.02 0.20 17.06
CA ARG A 60 -0.41 0.34 16.75
C ARG A 60 -0.79 -0.57 15.59
N VAL A 61 -1.26 -1.77 15.93
CA VAL A 61 -1.69 -2.79 14.97
C VAL A 61 -3.18 -3.06 15.13
N LEU A 62 -3.95 -2.74 14.09
CA LEU A 62 -5.38 -2.93 13.96
C LEU A 62 -5.71 -4.23 13.23
N GLY A 63 -7.00 -4.54 13.15
CA GLY A 63 -7.53 -5.63 12.35
C GLY A 63 -7.83 -6.91 13.13
N ALA A 64 -7.62 -6.97 14.46
CA ALA A 64 -8.03 -8.13 15.27
C ALA A 64 -9.56 -8.32 15.25
N ASP A 65 -10.30 -7.25 15.55
CA ASP A 65 -11.75 -7.22 15.69
C ASP A 65 -12.34 -6.09 14.83
N PRO A 66 -12.49 -6.29 13.50
CA PRO A 66 -13.03 -5.28 12.60
C PRO A 66 -14.54 -5.08 12.81
N ASP A 67 -14.93 -3.81 12.91
CA ASP A 67 -16.27 -3.32 13.23
C ASP A 67 -16.93 -2.54 12.07
N ALA A 68 -16.24 -2.42 10.94
CA ALA A 68 -16.74 -1.79 9.73
C ALA A 68 -16.58 -2.68 8.48
N SER A 69 -17.23 -2.30 7.38
CA SER A 69 -17.22 -3.06 6.13
C SER A 69 -17.06 -2.14 4.92
N ILE A 70 -16.19 -2.54 3.99
CA ILE A 70 -16.05 -1.94 2.67
C ILE A 70 -17.26 -2.38 1.81
N PRO A 71 -18.07 -1.45 1.29
CA PRO A 71 -19.20 -1.78 0.43
C PRO A 71 -18.76 -2.52 -0.85
N GLY A 72 -19.59 -3.46 -1.33
CA GLY A 72 -19.35 -4.16 -2.60
C GLY A 72 -18.39 -5.35 -2.54
N LEU A 73 -17.81 -5.66 -1.38
CA LEU A 73 -16.97 -6.85 -1.19
C LEU A 73 -17.73 -7.95 -0.41
N SER A 74 -17.25 -9.20 -0.51
CA SER A 74 -17.77 -10.29 0.32
C SER A 74 -17.52 -10.03 1.80
N SER A 75 -18.35 -10.63 2.66
CA SER A 75 -18.41 -10.30 4.10
C SER A 75 -17.05 -10.28 4.79
N GLU A 76 -16.19 -11.28 4.53
CA GLU A 76 -14.86 -11.37 5.15
C GLU A 76 -13.78 -10.50 4.48
N ARG A 77 -13.82 -10.35 3.15
CA ARG A 77 -12.86 -9.51 2.40
C ARG A 77 -13.07 -8.02 2.65
N GLY A 78 -14.31 -7.63 2.96
CA GLY A 78 -14.67 -6.25 3.25
C GLY A 78 -14.43 -5.82 4.69
N ARG A 79 -14.11 -6.72 5.64
CA ARG A 79 -14.00 -6.34 7.06
C ARG A 79 -12.76 -5.48 7.31
N VAL A 80 -12.98 -4.32 7.92
CA VAL A 80 -11.96 -3.33 8.27
C VAL A 80 -12.27 -2.71 9.63
N CYS A 81 -11.28 -2.05 10.23
CA CYS A 81 -11.49 -1.28 11.46
C CYS A 81 -12.01 0.13 11.13
N SER A 82 -13.03 0.59 11.87
CA SER A 82 -13.60 1.94 11.78
C SER A 82 -12.54 3.02 12.02
N GLU A 83 -11.67 2.82 13.01
CA GLU A 83 -10.52 3.66 13.36
C GLU A 83 -9.30 3.51 12.43
N GLY A 84 -9.38 2.63 11.43
CA GLY A 84 -8.33 2.37 10.47
C GLY A 84 -8.77 2.62 9.03
N ILE A 85 -8.68 1.62 8.17
CA ILE A 85 -8.92 1.73 6.72
C ILE A 85 -10.28 2.40 6.42
N TYR A 86 -11.31 2.17 7.24
CA TYR A 86 -12.63 2.75 6.99
C TYR A 86 -12.64 4.29 7.06
N SER A 87 -11.93 4.90 8.01
CA SER A 87 -11.83 6.37 8.17
C SER A 87 -10.60 6.99 7.50
N ALA A 88 -9.72 6.18 6.93
CA ALA A 88 -8.52 6.63 6.23
C ALA A 88 -8.83 7.50 5.01
N ASP A 89 -8.08 8.59 4.82
CA ASP A 89 -8.05 9.36 3.58
C ASP A 89 -7.04 8.82 2.56
N VAL A 90 -5.91 8.28 3.05
CA VAL A 90 -4.88 7.61 2.24
C VAL A 90 -4.62 6.20 2.77
N VAL A 91 -4.63 5.20 1.89
CA VAL A 91 -4.31 3.81 2.26
C VAL A 91 -3.14 3.32 1.41
N PHE A 92 -2.08 2.86 2.06
CA PHE A 92 -0.97 2.16 1.43
C PHE A 92 -1.24 0.65 1.43
N VAL A 93 -1.29 0.04 0.24
CA VAL A 93 -1.69 -1.37 0.03
C VAL A 93 -0.65 -2.13 -0.81
N PRO A 94 0.32 -2.82 -0.18
CA PRO A 94 1.26 -3.64 -0.92
C PRO A 94 0.65 -5.01 -1.28
N LEU A 95 0.86 -5.48 -2.52
CA LEU A 95 0.42 -6.81 -2.99
C LEU A 95 -1.10 -7.05 -2.78
N GLU A 96 -1.92 -6.09 -3.21
CA GLU A 96 -3.36 -6.05 -2.94
C GLU A 96 -4.21 -6.70 -4.06
N ASP A 97 -5.41 -7.16 -3.68
CA ASP A 97 -6.40 -7.63 -4.62
C ASP A 97 -7.13 -6.50 -5.37
N GLY A 98 -7.42 -6.74 -6.65
CA GLY A 98 -8.02 -5.74 -7.55
C GLY A 98 -9.40 -5.26 -7.11
N ASP A 99 -10.30 -6.16 -6.70
CA ASP A 99 -11.66 -5.74 -6.28
C ASP A 99 -11.58 -4.84 -5.05
N ARG A 100 -10.64 -5.13 -4.15
CA ARG A 100 -10.46 -4.35 -2.92
C ARG A 100 -9.85 -2.98 -3.19
N CYS A 101 -8.86 -2.88 -4.08
CA CYS A 101 -8.37 -1.58 -4.54
C CYS A 101 -9.51 -0.75 -5.16
N GLU A 102 -10.27 -1.32 -6.09
CA GLU A 102 -11.41 -0.65 -6.74
C GLU A 102 -12.44 -0.17 -5.71
N ALA A 103 -12.77 -1.00 -4.72
CA ALA A 103 -13.71 -0.63 -3.66
C ALA A 103 -13.19 0.49 -2.75
N LEU A 104 -11.90 0.48 -2.38
CA LEU A 104 -11.29 1.57 -1.61
C LEU A 104 -11.29 2.89 -2.38
N VAL A 105 -10.96 2.85 -3.67
CA VAL A 105 -11.01 4.02 -4.56
C VAL A 105 -12.46 4.51 -4.71
N ALA A 106 -13.43 3.60 -4.87
CA ALA A 106 -14.85 3.96 -4.93
C ALA A 106 -15.37 4.59 -3.63
N MET A 107 -14.75 4.28 -2.48
CA MET A 107 -15.00 4.98 -1.21
C MET A 107 -14.35 6.38 -1.12
N GLY A 108 -13.71 6.85 -2.20
CA GLY A 108 -13.06 8.17 -2.27
C GLY A 108 -11.68 8.23 -1.61
N LYS A 109 -11.08 7.07 -1.27
CA LYS A 109 -9.76 7.01 -0.66
C LYS A 109 -8.67 7.15 -1.71
N GLN A 110 -7.57 7.80 -1.35
CA GLN A 110 -6.36 7.75 -2.16
C GLN A 110 -5.62 6.44 -1.88
N VAL A 111 -5.41 5.63 -2.91
CA VAL A 111 -4.79 4.30 -2.76
C VAL A 111 -3.40 4.31 -3.38
N ILE A 112 -2.39 4.03 -2.56
CA ILE A 112 -1.01 3.86 -3.00
C ILE A 112 -0.71 2.36 -2.99
N ALA A 113 -0.52 1.78 -4.17
CA ALA A 113 -0.34 0.34 -4.32
C ALA A 113 1.11 0.01 -4.70
N VAL A 114 1.66 -1.07 -4.12
CA VAL A 114 2.92 -1.67 -4.61
C VAL A 114 2.58 -2.97 -5.30
N ASP A 115 2.82 -3.05 -6.60
CA ASP A 115 2.51 -4.22 -7.44
C ASP A 115 3.52 -4.32 -8.58
N LEU A 116 4.12 -5.49 -8.78
CA LEU A 116 5.07 -5.74 -9.87
C LEU A 116 4.40 -5.72 -11.24
N ASN A 117 3.10 -5.99 -11.32
CA ASN A 117 2.39 -6.10 -12.58
C ASN A 117 1.69 -4.77 -12.93
N PRO A 118 2.22 -3.95 -13.86
CA PRO A 118 1.58 -2.69 -14.26
C PRO A 118 0.23 -2.88 -14.96
N LEU A 119 -0.09 -4.11 -15.40
CA LEU A 119 -1.35 -4.45 -16.05
C LEU A 119 -2.40 -4.98 -15.08
N SER A 120 -2.05 -5.18 -13.80
CA SER A 120 -3.00 -5.68 -12.81
C SER A 120 -4.15 -4.71 -12.61
N ARG A 121 -5.30 -5.22 -12.15
CA ARG A 121 -6.43 -4.36 -11.80
C ARG A 121 -6.04 -3.40 -10.69
N THR A 122 -5.31 -3.87 -9.68
CA THR A 122 -4.76 -3.08 -8.58
C THR A 122 -3.92 -1.90 -9.08
N ALA A 123 -2.93 -2.15 -9.94
CA ALA A 123 -2.07 -1.11 -10.48
C ALA A 123 -2.86 -0.07 -11.31
N ARG A 124 -3.86 -0.53 -12.06
CA ARG A 124 -4.69 0.33 -12.91
C ARG A 124 -5.72 1.16 -12.13
N CYS A 125 -6.27 0.67 -11.02
CA CYS A 125 -7.21 1.41 -10.18
C CYS A 125 -6.54 2.34 -9.17
N ALA A 126 -5.33 2.01 -8.71
CA ALA A 126 -4.65 2.78 -7.67
C ALA A 126 -4.43 4.24 -8.08
N THR A 127 -4.57 5.14 -7.11
CA THR A 127 -4.20 6.55 -7.27
C THR A 127 -2.72 6.68 -7.60
N VAL A 128 -1.86 5.92 -6.92
CA VAL A 128 -0.42 5.90 -7.13
C VAL A 128 0.05 4.45 -7.20
N PRO A 129 0.20 3.87 -8.42
CA PRO A 129 0.82 2.57 -8.58
C PRO A 129 2.35 2.69 -8.54
N VAL A 130 2.97 1.91 -7.64
CA VAL A 130 4.41 1.73 -7.54
C VAL A 130 4.76 0.38 -8.16
N VAL A 131 5.27 0.41 -9.39
CA VAL A 131 5.64 -0.79 -10.15
C VAL A 131 7.04 -1.25 -9.76
N ASP A 132 7.15 -1.90 -8.60
CA ASP A 132 8.42 -2.41 -8.08
C ASP A 132 8.19 -3.58 -7.09
N ASN A 133 9.24 -4.31 -6.75
CA ASN A 133 9.18 -5.36 -5.74
C ASN A 133 9.06 -4.72 -4.35
N ILE A 134 8.17 -5.24 -3.51
CA ILE A 134 7.95 -4.75 -2.14
C ILE A 134 9.25 -4.64 -1.32
N THR A 135 10.20 -5.56 -1.50
CA THR A 135 11.49 -5.57 -0.77
C THR A 135 12.43 -4.45 -1.18
N ARG A 136 12.16 -3.76 -2.30
CA ARG A 136 12.87 -2.54 -2.72
C ARG A 136 12.02 -1.30 -2.55
N ALA A 137 10.73 -1.40 -2.90
CA ALA A 137 9.79 -0.30 -2.87
C ALA A 137 9.64 0.29 -1.47
N VAL A 138 9.40 -0.54 -0.45
CA VAL A 138 9.16 -0.05 0.92
C VAL A 138 10.40 0.63 1.50
N PRO A 139 11.62 0.06 1.44
CA PRO A 139 12.84 0.78 1.82
C PRO A 139 13.03 2.12 1.09
N ASN A 140 12.79 2.16 -0.24
CA ASN A 140 12.94 3.40 -1.02
C ASN A 140 11.89 4.46 -0.63
N ILE A 141 10.66 4.04 -0.33
CA ILE A 141 9.61 4.92 0.19
C ILE A 141 10.02 5.48 1.55
N ILE A 142 10.56 4.66 2.45
CA ILE A 142 11.05 5.10 3.77
C ILE A 142 12.15 6.16 3.62
N ASN A 143 13.12 5.94 2.75
CA ASN A 143 14.19 6.91 2.48
C ASN A 143 13.60 8.22 1.93
N SER A 144 12.68 8.12 0.97
CA SER A 144 11.97 9.28 0.43
C SER A 144 11.17 10.02 1.50
N VAL A 145 10.51 9.30 2.42
CA VAL A 145 9.79 9.90 3.55
C VAL A 145 10.74 10.67 4.45
N ARG A 146 11.93 10.14 4.76
CA ARG A 146 12.94 10.84 5.57
C ARG A 146 13.43 12.12 4.90
N GLU A 147 13.74 12.06 3.60
CA GLU A 147 14.24 13.20 2.83
C GLU A 147 13.17 14.30 2.67
N LEU A 148 11.92 13.89 2.43
CA LEU A 148 10.82 14.81 2.17
C LEU A 148 10.18 15.38 3.43
N LYS A 149 10.35 14.75 4.60
CA LYS A 149 9.74 15.23 5.86
C LYS A 149 10.23 16.62 6.28
N GLU A 150 11.45 16.99 5.88
CA GLU A 150 12.04 18.30 6.15
C GLU A 150 11.67 19.37 5.10
N GLN A 151 10.91 18.99 4.06
CA GLN A 151 10.53 19.92 3.00
C GLN A 151 9.25 20.70 3.35
N PRO A 152 9.07 21.92 2.81
CA PRO A 152 7.85 22.70 3.01
C PRO A 152 6.61 21.98 2.47
N GLU A 153 5.46 22.13 3.15
CA GLU A 153 4.20 21.50 2.73
C GLU A 153 3.81 21.87 1.28
N VAL A 154 4.00 23.13 0.89
CA VAL A 154 3.72 23.61 -0.48
C VAL A 154 4.54 22.86 -1.53
N TYR A 155 5.78 22.48 -1.20
CA TYR A 155 6.63 21.69 -2.08
C TYR A 155 6.08 20.26 -2.23
N LEU A 156 5.65 19.64 -1.12
CA LEU A 156 5.03 18.32 -1.14
C LEU A 156 3.71 18.32 -1.92
N GLN A 157 2.89 19.37 -1.76
CA GLN A 157 1.63 19.53 -2.48
C GLN A 157 1.88 19.58 -3.99
N LYS A 158 2.87 20.36 -4.42
CA LYS A 158 3.26 20.43 -5.82
C LYS A 158 3.70 19.07 -6.39
N ILE A 159 4.48 18.28 -5.66
CA ILE A 159 4.86 16.92 -6.09
C ILE A 159 3.62 16.06 -6.35
N VAL A 160 2.62 16.13 -5.46
CA VAL A 160 1.38 15.36 -5.59
C VAL A 160 0.54 15.85 -6.77
N GLU A 161 0.41 17.17 -6.94
CA GLU A 161 -0.34 17.79 -8.04
C GLU A 161 0.27 17.50 -9.42
N ASP A 162 1.60 17.45 -9.51
CA ASP A 162 2.33 17.17 -10.75
C ASP A 162 2.35 15.67 -11.11
N TYR A 163 1.98 14.78 -10.18
CA TYR A 163 2.01 13.34 -10.40
C TYR A 163 0.88 12.86 -11.33
N ASN A 164 1.22 11.97 -12.26
CA ASN A 164 0.27 11.36 -13.18
C ASN A 164 0.47 9.83 -13.21
N ASN A 165 -0.49 9.09 -12.68
CA ASN A 165 -0.42 7.63 -12.58
C ASN A 165 -0.33 6.95 -13.96
N LYS A 166 -1.07 7.43 -14.97
CA LYS A 166 -1.03 6.90 -16.33
C LYS A 166 0.38 6.98 -16.91
N LYS A 167 1.04 8.14 -16.77
CA LYS A 167 2.44 8.30 -17.22
C LYS A 167 3.37 7.32 -16.49
N GLY A 168 3.16 7.08 -15.20
CA GLY A 168 3.93 6.10 -14.42
C GLY A 168 3.76 4.66 -14.95
N LEU A 169 2.53 4.25 -15.24
CA LEU A 169 2.24 2.92 -15.81
C LEU A 169 2.75 2.78 -17.25
N ASP A 170 2.56 3.81 -18.09
CA ASP A 170 3.05 3.83 -19.47
C ASP A 170 4.59 3.68 -19.49
N ALA A 171 5.31 4.41 -18.63
CA ALA A 171 6.76 4.29 -18.51
C ALA A 171 7.21 2.89 -18.05
N ALA A 172 6.49 2.26 -17.11
CA ALA A 172 6.77 0.89 -16.69
C ALA A 172 6.58 -0.11 -17.84
N LEU A 173 5.52 0.04 -18.63
CA LEU A 173 5.26 -0.81 -19.80
C LEU A 173 6.30 -0.60 -20.91
N GLU A 174 6.66 0.64 -21.20
CA GLU A 174 7.72 0.97 -22.18
C GLU A 174 9.05 0.33 -21.76
N THR A 175 9.39 0.39 -20.47
CA THR A 175 10.61 -0.24 -19.93
C THR A 175 10.58 -1.76 -20.16
N ILE A 176 9.46 -2.42 -19.90
CA ILE A 176 9.29 -3.86 -20.13
C ILE A 176 9.42 -4.19 -21.63
N CYS A 177 8.73 -3.44 -22.49
CA CYS A 177 8.78 -3.64 -23.95
C CYS A 177 10.19 -3.47 -24.50
N ASN A 178 10.91 -2.43 -24.08
CA ASN A 178 12.29 -2.19 -24.51
C ASN A 178 13.21 -3.33 -24.11
N ASN A 179 13.13 -3.79 -22.84
CA ASN A 179 13.95 -4.90 -22.35
C ASN A 179 13.67 -6.20 -23.13
N LEU A 180 12.41 -6.49 -23.45
CA LEU A 180 12.04 -7.67 -24.26
C LEU A 180 12.62 -7.59 -25.68
N ILE A 181 12.54 -6.42 -26.33
CA ILE A 181 13.10 -6.19 -27.67
C ILE A 181 14.63 -6.35 -27.64
N GLU A 182 15.30 -5.77 -26.64
CA GLU A 182 16.76 -5.88 -26.47
C GLU A 182 17.19 -7.33 -26.28
N HIS A 183 16.52 -8.06 -25.39
CA HIS A 183 16.85 -9.47 -25.13
C HIS A 183 16.59 -10.37 -26.33
N SER A 184 15.54 -10.09 -27.11
CA SER A 184 15.28 -10.81 -28.36
C SER A 184 16.34 -10.56 -29.44
N ARG A 185 17.04 -9.42 -29.41
CA ARG A 185 18.10 -9.09 -30.37
C ARG A 185 19.47 -9.62 -29.96
N SER A 186 19.66 -9.94 -28.68
CA SER A 186 20.90 -10.48 -28.12
C SER A 186 21.00 -12.01 -28.14
N GLN A 187 19.97 -12.70 -28.61
CA GLN A 187 19.96 -14.14 -28.91
C GLN A 187 20.24 -14.38 -30.39
#